data_AF-A0A2E5U0C4-F1
#
_entry.id   AF-A0A2E5U0C4-F1
#
_cell.length_a   1.000
_cell.length_b   1.000
_cell.length_c   1.000
_cell.angle_alpha   90.00
_cell.angle_beta   90.00
_cell.angle_gamma   90.00
#
_symmetry.space_group_name_H-M   'P 1'
#
loop_
_entity.id
_entity.type
_entity.pdbx_description
1 polymer ?
#
loop_
_entity_poly.entity_id
_entity_poly.type
_entity_poly.pdbx_seq_one_letter_code
_entity_poly.pdbx_strand_id
1 'polypeptide(L)'
;MTNNAAEENSVRQQKLQTLMVDIKETQRLNLVGLEFIKGIIEDNSDRVYHGLADRPKSNLIVRGELANYCIPLERVIQSFANPFVEEVFSNGLPPVEVHPLGKWVRNHASACIQPNGHSELPGTDSLAILIVGLLSDRDLFINPEQSSFRNALLSTYGTIKSPISDLYSSYLLDQFGATIDYDTGEFSIKGTHGFTWHLGGLHDPDVRSYSLSSSVRGARRIHTEDTWHCISDCRSLKYLLPTLAKAPRIFLEGEDDDLGHTKEILESVAEHWAPLRSAIESGKIDLPWIGSSDDE
;
A
#
# COMPACT_ATOMS: atom_id res chain seq x y z
N MET A 1 29.93 -46.96 -42.13
CA MET A 1 29.22 -46.69 -40.88
C MET A 1 29.61 -45.28 -40.46
N THR A 2 28.66 -44.35 -40.45
CA THR A 2 28.91 -42.93 -40.09
C THR A 2 29.15 -42.77 -38.60
N ASN A 3 29.86 -41.70 -38.25
CA ASN A 3 30.52 -41.54 -36.95
C ASN A 3 29.58 -40.97 -35.87
N ASN A 4 28.31 -41.42 -35.85
CA ASN A 4 27.23 -40.83 -35.06
C ASN A 4 27.59 -40.67 -33.56
N ALA A 5 28.32 -41.63 -32.99
CA ALA A 5 28.78 -41.57 -31.59
C ALA A 5 29.80 -40.44 -31.33
N ALA A 6 30.61 -40.08 -32.31
CA ALA A 6 31.56 -38.96 -32.21
C ALA A 6 30.83 -37.61 -32.34
N GLU A 7 29.84 -37.51 -33.24
CA GLU A 7 28.98 -36.32 -33.37
C GLU A 7 28.13 -36.11 -32.11
N GLU A 8 27.50 -37.15 -31.58
CA GLU A 8 26.74 -37.07 -30.31
C GLU A 8 27.62 -36.62 -29.14
N ASN A 9 28.85 -37.12 -29.02
CA ASN A 9 29.75 -36.74 -27.94
C ASN A 9 30.19 -35.26 -28.09
N SER A 10 30.47 -34.80 -29.31
CA SER A 10 30.73 -33.39 -29.62
C SER A 10 29.56 -32.49 -29.21
N VAL A 11 28.32 -32.85 -29.58
CA VAL A 11 27.11 -32.10 -29.20
C VAL A 11 26.90 -32.08 -27.67
N ARG A 12 27.18 -33.18 -26.96
CA ARG A 12 27.12 -33.21 -25.48
C ARG A 12 28.16 -32.30 -24.85
N GLN A 13 29.40 -32.29 -25.35
CA GLN A 13 30.46 -31.39 -24.88
C GLN A 13 30.11 -29.93 -25.15
N GLN A 14 29.56 -29.60 -26.32
CA GLN A 14 29.11 -28.25 -26.63
C GLN A 14 28.00 -27.77 -25.66
N LYS A 15 26.98 -28.59 -25.40
CA LYS A 15 25.92 -28.28 -24.43
C LYS A 15 26.45 -28.08 -23.01
N LEU A 16 27.43 -28.88 -22.58
CA LEU A 16 28.10 -28.70 -21.29
C LEU A 16 28.86 -27.36 -21.22
N GLN A 17 29.53 -26.95 -22.30
CA GLN A 17 30.20 -25.65 -22.34
C GLN A 17 29.21 -24.50 -22.28
N THR A 18 28.08 -24.56 -23.00
CA THR A 18 26.99 -23.57 -22.92
C THR A 18 26.50 -23.43 -21.47
N LEU A 19 26.12 -24.53 -20.81
CA LEU A 19 25.69 -24.52 -19.41
C LEU A 19 26.73 -23.88 -18.48
N MET A 20 28.01 -24.17 -18.68
CA MET A 20 29.10 -23.61 -17.87
C MET A 20 29.37 -22.12 -18.16
N VAL A 21 29.06 -21.64 -19.37
CA VAL A 21 29.06 -20.21 -19.70
C VAL A 21 27.89 -19.51 -19.02
N ASP A 22 26.67 -20.05 -19.14
CA ASP A 22 25.45 -19.44 -18.58
C ASP A 22 25.53 -19.27 -17.05
N ILE A 23 26.04 -20.29 -16.35
CA ILE A 23 26.28 -20.24 -14.89
C ILE A 23 27.32 -19.17 -14.55
N LYS A 24 28.45 -19.11 -15.28
CA LYS A 24 29.52 -18.13 -15.03
C LYS A 24 29.04 -16.70 -15.31
N GLU A 25 28.26 -16.50 -16.35
CA GLU A 25 27.74 -15.19 -16.72
C GLU A 25 26.73 -14.70 -15.68
N THR A 26 25.83 -15.57 -15.21
CA THR A 26 24.93 -15.26 -14.08
C THR A 26 25.69 -14.81 -12.83
N GLN A 27 26.79 -15.50 -12.49
CA GLN A 27 27.64 -15.10 -11.36
C GLN A 27 28.38 -13.78 -11.62
N ARG A 28 28.90 -13.57 -12.83
CA ARG A 28 29.57 -12.32 -13.23
C ARG A 28 28.63 -11.12 -13.14
N LEU A 29 27.38 -11.26 -13.57
CA LEU A 29 26.37 -10.20 -13.50
C LEU A 29 26.06 -9.83 -12.04
N ASN A 30 25.92 -10.81 -11.14
CA ASN A 30 25.72 -10.51 -9.71
C ASN A 30 26.92 -9.78 -9.09
N LEU A 31 28.17 -10.11 -9.47
CA LEU A 31 29.35 -9.36 -9.01
C LEU A 31 29.37 -7.91 -9.52
N VAL A 32 28.92 -7.66 -10.75
CA VAL A 32 28.75 -6.29 -11.28
C VAL A 32 27.68 -5.53 -10.50
N GLY A 33 26.54 -6.17 -10.21
CA GLY A 33 25.49 -5.57 -9.38
C GLY A 33 25.94 -5.22 -7.96
N LEU A 34 26.85 -6.01 -7.35
CA LEU A 34 27.44 -5.67 -6.04
C LEU A 34 28.31 -4.41 -6.10
N GLU A 35 29.15 -4.23 -7.14
CA GLU A 35 29.92 -2.99 -7.30
C GLU A 35 29.00 -1.79 -7.60
N PHE A 36 27.86 -2.00 -8.28
CA PHE A 36 26.86 -0.95 -8.48
C PHE A 36 26.16 -0.55 -7.17
N ILE A 37 25.75 -1.51 -6.33
CA ILE A 37 25.25 -1.24 -4.97
C ILE A 37 26.28 -0.45 -4.16
N LYS A 38 27.55 -0.85 -4.21
CA LYS A 38 28.64 -0.16 -3.52
C LYS A 38 28.79 1.29 -4.00
N GLY A 39 28.76 1.52 -5.31
CA GLY A 39 28.77 2.88 -5.88
C GLY A 39 27.62 3.74 -5.35
N ILE A 40 26.39 3.21 -5.33
CA ILE A 40 25.22 3.91 -4.77
C ILE A 40 25.45 4.27 -3.28
N ILE A 41 26.02 3.37 -2.48
CA ILE A 41 26.31 3.61 -1.06
C ILE A 41 27.42 4.66 -0.89
N GLU A 42 28.47 4.61 -1.71
CA GLU A 42 29.58 5.57 -1.66
C GLU A 42 29.12 6.98 -2.05
N ASP A 43 28.35 7.10 -3.15
CA ASP A 43 27.80 8.36 -3.66
C ASP A 43 26.72 8.98 -2.75
N ASN A 44 26.07 8.19 -1.89
CA ASN A 44 24.97 8.62 -1.01
C ASN A 44 25.25 8.31 0.47
N SER A 45 26.52 8.30 0.89
CA SER A 45 26.95 7.77 2.20
C SER A 45 26.37 8.46 3.46
N ASP A 46 25.80 9.66 3.33
CA ASP A 46 25.06 10.35 4.40
C ASP A 46 23.60 9.88 4.54
N ARG A 47 23.06 9.26 3.48
CA ARG A 47 21.69 8.74 3.36
C ARG A 47 21.63 7.21 3.38
N VAL A 48 22.59 6.51 2.79
CA VAL A 48 22.65 5.04 2.69
C VAL A 48 23.86 4.51 3.44
N TYR A 49 23.63 3.66 4.45
CA TYR A 49 24.71 3.08 5.25
C TYR A 49 24.30 1.76 5.92
N HIS A 50 25.28 0.92 6.23
CA HIS A 50 25.06 -0.30 7.01
C HIS A 50 24.64 0.05 8.45
N GLY A 51 23.59 -0.60 8.95
CA GLY A 51 23.14 -0.40 10.34
C GLY A 51 24.10 -0.99 11.37
N LEU A 52 23.84 -0.76 12.65
CA LEU A 52 24.73 -1.18 13.74
C LEU A 52 24.72 -2.70 14.01
N ALA A 53 23.89 -3.47 13.32
CA ALA A 53 23.76 -4.91 13.53
C ALA A 53 24.66 -5.67 12.55
N ASP A 54 25.59 -6.47 13.08
CA ASP A 54 26.43 -7.36 12.28
C ASP A 54 25.68 -8.62 11.82
N ARG A 55 26.31 -9.39 10.93
CA ARG A 55 25.77 -10.67 10.44
C ARG A 55 25.43 -11.63 11.60
N PRO A 56 24.32 -12.39 11.52
CA PRO A 56 23.43 -12.51 10.37
C PRO A 56 22.40 -11.37 10.25
N LYS A 57 22.12 -10.63 11.33
CA LYS A 57 21.07 -9.60 11.44
C LYS A 57 21.44 -8.26 10.77
N SER A 58 22.26 -8.32 9.74
CA SER A 58 22.70 -7.15 8.98
C SER A 58 21.51 -6.43 8.35
N ASN A 59 21.58 -5.11 8.29
CA ASN A 59 20.57 -4.26 7.69
C ASN A 59 21.20 -3.09 6.94
N LEU A 60 20.52 -2.62 5.89
CA LEU A 60 20.86 -1.38 5.21
C LEU A 60 19.87 -0.29 5.59
N ILE A 61 20.39 0.86 6.02
CA ILE A 61 19.61 2.05 6.32
C ILE A 61 19.56 2.92 5.06
N VAL A 62 18.37 3.41 4.70
CA VAL A 62 18.17 4.44 3.67
C VAL A 62 17.36 5.59 4.26
N ARG A 63 17.87 6.82 4.16
CA ARG A 63 17.17 8.05 4.55
C ARG A 63 16.51 8.67 3.33
N GLY A 64 15.19 8.52 3.24
CA GLY A 64 14.35 9.19 2.25
C GLY A 64 14.07 10.65 2.58
N GLU A 65 13.24 11.30 1.77
CA GLU A 65 12.69 12.62 2.05
C GLU A 65 11.37 12.53 2.84
N LEU A 66 10.63 11.44 2.66
CA LEU A 66 9.36 11.15 3.31
C LEU A 66 9.53 10.35 4.60
N ALA A 67 10.51 9.44 4.69
CA ALA A 67 10.69 8.57 5.85
C ALA A 67 12.13 8.01 5.97
N ASN A 68 12.38 7.30 7.08
CA ASN A 68 13.57 6.46 7.24
C ASN A 68 13.21 5.00 6.94
N TYR A 69 14.12 4.30 6.28
CA TYR A 69 13.93 2.90 5.87
C TYR A 69 15.04 2.01 6.40
N CYS A 70 14.66 0.80 6.82
CA CYS A 70 15.59 -0.27 7.14
C CYS A 70 15.25 -1.49 6.27
N ILE A 71 16.24 -1.95 5.49
CA ILE A 71 16.15 -3.14 4.65
C ILE A 71 16.83 -4.29 5.42
N PRO A 72 16.10 -5.31 5.90
CA PRO A 72 16.70 -6.48 6.53
C PRO A 72 17.52 -7.28 5.51
N LEU A 73 18.83 -7.45 5.72
CA LEU A 73 19.71 -8.17 4.79
C LEU A 73 19.93 -9.64 5.14
N GLU A 74 19.45 -10.11 6.32
CA GLU A 74 19.66 -11.49 6.78
C GLU A 74 19.26 -12.53 5.71
N ARG A 75 18.02 -12.43 5.19
CA ARG A 75 17.53 -13.31 4.13
C ARG A 75 18.33 -13.17 2.84
N VAL A 76 18.63 -11.95 2.41
CA VAL A 76 19.39 -11.68 1.17
C VAL A 76 20.79 -12.30 1.23
N ILE A 77 21.48 -12.15 2.36
CA ILE A 77 22.80 -12.74 2.60
C ILE A 77 22.73 -14.27 2.64
N GLN A 78 21.67 -14.84 3.24
CA GLN A 78 21.41 -16.28 3.21
C GLN A 78 21.17 -16.79 1.78
N SER A 79 20.39 -16.08 0.95
CA SER A 79 20.18 -16.41 -0.48
C SER A 79 21.49 -16.49 -1.26
N PHE A 80 22.40 -15.54 -1.03
CA PHE A 80 23.72 -15.56 -1.70
C PHE A 80 24.65 -16.64 -1.16
N ALA A 81 24.52 -17.04 0.11
CA ALA A 81 25.34 -18.10 0.72
C ALA A 81 24.87 -19.51 0.34
N ASN A 82 23.56 -19.75 0.34
CA ASN A 82 22.95 -21.00 -0.10
C ASN A 82 21.51 -20.74 -0.61
N PRO A 83 21.31 -20.60 -1.93
CA PRO A 83 19.98 -20.34 -2.49
C PRO A 83 19.04 -21.55 -2.39
N PHE A 84 19.49 -22.72 -1.92
CA PHE A 84 18.70 -23.95 -1.86
C PHE A 84 18.01 -24.21 -0.50
N VAL A 85 18.05 -23.27 0.43
CA VAL A 85 17.36 -23.41 1.73
C VAL A 85 15.87 -23.07 1.58
N GLU A 86 14.98 -23.97 2.00
CA GLU A 86 13.52 -23.85 1.81
C GLU A 86 12.93 -22.54 2.36
N GLU A 87 13.45 -22.06 3.49
CA GLU A 87 13.07 -20.80 4.14
C GLU A 87 13.31 -19.55 3.27
N VAL A 88 14.25 -19.63 2.32
CA VAL A 88 14.64 -18.52 1.42
C VAL A 88 13.69 -18.37 0.23
N PHE A 89 13.15 -19.47 -0.30
CA PHE A 89 12.41 -19.47 -1.57
C PHE A 89 11.04 -18.79 -1.53
N SER A 90 10.48 -18.53 -0.34
CA SER A 90 9.06 -18.23 -0.22
C SER A 90 8.63 -16.82 -0.63
N ASN A 91 9.48 -15.79 -0.50
CA ASN A 91 9.04 -14.38 -0.59
C ASN A 91 10.14 -13.37 -1.02
N GLY A 92 10.50 -13.33 -2.31
CA GLY A 92 11.11 -12.18 -3.01
C GLY A 92 12.21 -11.38 -2.28
N LEU A 93 12.22 -10.05 -2.47
CA LEU A 93 12.94 -9.14 -1.56
C LEU A 93 12.19 -9.03 -0.22
N PRO A 94 12.89 -8.96 0.93
CA PRO A 94 12.26 -8.87 2.23
C PRO A 94 11.47 -7.56 2.40
N PRO A 95 10.39 -7.54 3.20
CA PRO A 95 9.68 -6.31 3.51
C PRO A 95 10.60 -5.26 4.15
N VAL A 96 10.50 -4.02 3.67
CA VAL A 96 11.27 -2.88 4.17
C VAL A 96 10.54 -2.27 5.37
N GLU A 97 11.27 -2.04 6.46
CA GLU A 97 10.76 -1.37 7.65
C GLU A 97 10.65 0.13 7.38
N VAL A 98 9.49 0.73 7.68
CA VAL A 98 9.20 2.15 7.42
C VAL A 98 9.01 2.89 8.75
N HIS A 99 9.89 3.86 9.02
CA HIS A 99 9.90 4.64 10.26
C HIS A 99 9.74 6.15 9.96
N PRO A 100 9.17 6.95 10.89
CA PRO A 100 9.00 8.39 10.69
C PRO A 100 10.33 9.09 10.42
N LEU A 101 10.30 10.17 9.63
CA LEU A 101 11.47 10.99 9.33
C LEU A 101 12.11 11.50 10.63
N GLY A 102 13.44 11.45 10.70
CA GLY A 102 14.20 11.78 11.91
C GLY A 102 14.07 10.83 13.11
N LYS A 103 13.29 9.73 13.05
CA LYS A 103 13.06 8.85 14.21
C LYS A 103 13.06 7.35 13.86
N TRP A 104 13.66 6.54 14.74
CA TRP A 104 13.52 5.08 14.75
C TRP A 104 12.47 4.66 15.79
N VAL A 105 11.54 3.78 15.39
CA VAL A 105 10.44 3.29 16.22
C VAL A 105 10.45 1.77 16.30
N ARG A 106 10.07 1.21 17.45
CA ARG A 106 10.00 -0.25 17.65
C ARG A 106 8.86 -0.90 16.87
N ASN A 107 7.71 -0.22 16.84
CA ASN A 107 6.54 -0.65 16.08
C ASN A 107 6.55 0.17 14.79
N HIS A 108 7.22 -0.35 13.77
CA HIS A 108 7.29 0.25 12.43
C HIS A 108 6.20 -0.33 11.52
N ALA A 109 5.88 0.36 10.44
CA ALA A 109 5.14 -0.26 9.34
C ALA A 109 6.12 -1.09 8.48
N SER A 110 5.58 -1.94 7.60
CA SER A 110 6.39 -2.73 6.67
C SER A 110 5.83 -2.61 5.25
N ALA A 111 6.71 -2.40 4.28
CA ALA A 111 6.38 -2.26 2.86
C ALA A 111 6.98 -3.40 2.03
N CYS A 112 6.15 -4.09 1.27
CA CYS A 112 6.60 -5.00 0.21
C CYS A 112 6.84 -4.18 -1.06
N ILE A 113 8.09 -3.79 -1.28
CA ILE A 113 8.52 -3.05 -2.48
C ILE A 113 9.22 -4.06 -3.40
N GLN A 114 8.68 -4.26 -4.60
CA GLN A 114 9.30 -5.12 -5.62
C GLN A 114 9.55 -4.31 -6.90
N PRO A 115 10.67 -4.55 -7.61
CA PRO A 115 10.92 -3.97 -8.93
C PRO A 115 9.98 -4.61 -9.97
N ASN A 116 9.19 -3.79 -10.68
CA ASN A 116 8.21 -4.28 -11.64
C ASN A 116 8.86 -4.61 -12.99
N GLY A 117 8.45 -5.72 -13.63
CA GLY A 117 8.93 -6.11 -14.95
C GLY A 117 10.41 -6.54 -15.01
N HIS A 118 11.00 -6.94 -13.87
CA HIS A 118 12.45 -7.14 -13.73
C HIS A 118 12.85 -8.56 -13.27
N SER A 119 12.01 -9.57 -13.53
CA SER A 119 12.30 -10.99 -13.18
C SER A 119 13.54 -11.58 -13.87
N GLU A 120 14.05 -10.93 -14.91
CA GLU A 120 15.27 -11.33 -15.64
C GLU A 120 16.53 -10.65 -15.09
N LEU A 121 16.40 -9.66 -14.20
CA LEU A 121 17.55 -8.98 -13.61
C LEU A 121 18.22 -9.84 -12.52
N PRO A 122 19.54 -9.71 -12.32
CA PRO A 122 20.21 -10.20 -11.12
C PRO A 122 19.52 -9.72 -9.84
N GLY A 123 19.50 -10.57 -8.80
CA GLY A 123 18.93 -10.21 -7.49
C GLY A 123 19.66 -9.02 -6.83
N THR A 124 20.94 -8.83 -7.17
CA THR A 124 21.74 -7.65 -6.79
C THR A 124 21.24 -6.37 -7.45
N ASP A 125 20.89 -6.41 -8.73
CA ASP A 125 20.36 -5.24 -9.44
C ASP A 125 18.96 -4.89 -8.91
N SER A 126 18.17 -5.90 -8.54
CA SER A 126 16.88 -5.71 -7.86
C SER A 126 17.03 -5.01 -6.50
N LEU A 127 18.07 -5.34 -5.73
CA LEU A 127 18.40 -4.64 -4.48
C LEU A 127 18.92 -3.21 -4.74
N ALA A 128 19.71 -2.99 -5.80
CA ALA A 128 20.14 -1.65 -6.21
C ALA A 128 18.94 -0.75 -6.57
N ILE A 129 18.00 -1.27 -7.36
CA ILE A 129 16.75 -0.58 -7.72
C ILE A 129 15.92 -0.26 -6.47
N LEU A 130 15.85 -1.17 -5.49
CA LEU A 130 15.17 -0.90 -4.21
C LEU A 130 15.81 0.28 -3.47
N ILE A 131 17.15 0.32 -3.37
CA ILE A 131 17.86 1.42 -2.68
C ILE A 131 17.61 2.75 -3.40
N VAL A 132 17.71 2.78 -4.73
CA VAL A 132 17.44 3.99 -5.54
C VAL A 132 15.98 4.43 -5.40
N GLY A 133 15.03 3.50 -5.43
CA GLY A 133 13.60 3.81 -5.23
C GLY A 133 13.29 4.38 -3.84
N LEU A 134 14.02 3.96 -2.80
CA LEU A 134 13.91 4.52 -1.45
C LEU A 134 14.64 5.85 -1.27
N LEU A 135 15.68 6.13 -2.07
CA LEU A 135 16.31 7.45 -2.16
C LEU A 135 15.39 8.46 -2.87
N SER A 136 14.63 8.02 -3.86
CA SER A 136 13.58 8.75 -4.57
C SER A 136 12.17 8.38 -4.07
N ASP A 137 11.99 8.33 -2.74
CA ASP A 137 10.75 7.87 -2.11
C ASP A 137 9.49 8.66 -2.49
N ARG A 138 9.64 9.92 -2.92
CA ARG A 138 8.55 10.73 -3.51
C ARG A 138 8.01 10.12 -4.80
N ASP A 139 8.90 9.68 -5.69
CA ASP A 139 8.54 9.02 -6.95
C ASP A 139 7.96 7.62 -6.69
N LEU A 140 8.53 6.90 -5.72
CA LEU A 140 8.01 5.61 -5.28
C LEU A 140 6.61 5.74 -4.65
N PHE A 141 6.32 6.84 -3.95
CA PHE A 141 4.98 7.12 -3.42
C PHE A 141 3.98 7.37 -4.55
N ILE A 142 4.30 8.15 -5.58
CA ILE A 142 3.31 8.43 -6.65
C ILE A 142 3.05 7.22 -7.56
N ASN A 143 3.98 6.26 -7.66
CA ASN A 143 3.79 5.06 -8.48
C ASN A 143 2.51 4.27 -8.05
N PRO A 144 1.54 4.04 -8.96
CA PRO A 144 0.27 3.37 -8.64
C PRO A 144 0.43 1.90 -8.24
N GLU A 145 1.47 1.22 -8.72
CA GLU A 145 1.77 -0.18 -8.44
C GLU A 145 2.18 -0.37 -6.97
N GLN A 146 2.92 0.61 -6.42
CA GLN A 146 3.58 0.58 -5.11
C GLN A 146 2.61 0.88 -3.94
N SER A 147 1.41 0.32 -4.01
CA SER A 147 0.36 0.48 -3.00
C SER A 147 0.79 0.04 -1.59
N SER A 148 1.61 -1.01 -1.45
CA SER A 148 2.15 -1.45 -0.16
C SER A 148 3.03 -0.38 0.50
N PHE A 149 3.86 0.31 -0.30
CA PHE A 149 4.71 1.40 0.17
C PHE A 149 3.89 2.62 0.63
N ARG A 150 2.92 3.05 -0.20
CA ARG A 150 1.98 4.12 0.12
C ARG A 150 1.24 3.84 1.44
N ASN A 151 0.73 2.62 1.60
CA ASN A 151 0.01 2.19 2.80
C ASN A 151 0.92 2.12 4.04
N ALA A 152 2.18 1.69 3.90
CA ALA A 152 3.13 1.69 5.01
C ALA A 152 3.43 3.12 5.48
N LEU A 153 3.66 4.07 4.57
CA LEU A 153 3.84 5.48 4.91
C LEU A 153 2.59 6.09 5.60
N LEU A 154 1.39 5.77 5.10
CA LEU A 154 0.13 6.16 5.76
C LEU A 154 -0.03 5.52 7.15
N SER A 155 0.38 4.27 7.34
CA SER A 155 0.40 3.63 8.67
C SER A 155 1.47 4.22 9.60
N THR A 156 2.56 4.78 9.06
CA THR A 156 3.64 5.39 9.84
C THR A 156 3.28 6.79 10.33
N TYR A 157 2.54 7.57 9.53
CA TYR A 157 2.15 8.94 9.87
C TYR A 157 0.69 9.10 10.30
N GLY A 158 -0.18 8.15 10.02
CA GLY A 158 -1.62 8.31 10.17
C GLY A 158 -2.15 9.43 9.27
N THR A 159 -3.16 10.14 9.76
CA THR A 159 -3.82 11.25 9.07
C THR A 159 -3.40 12.63 9.59
N ILE A 160 -2.34 12.72 10.41
CA ILE A 160 -1.80 14.01 10.86
C ILE A 160 -0.90 14.64 9.79
N LYS A 161 -0.72 15.97 9.90
CA LYS A 161 0.20 16.73 9.04
C LYS A 161 1.63 16.22 9.16
N SER A 162 2.22 15.83 8.04
CA SER A 162 3.45 15.03 7.98
C SER A 162 4.19 15.23 6.64
N PRO A 163 5.42 14.72 6.46
CA PRO A 163 6.16 14.85 5.19
C PRO A 163 5.43 14.30 3.95
N ILE A 164 4.46 13.39 4.14
CA ILE A 164 3.66 12.83 3.06
C ILE A 164 2.40 13.64 2.71
N SER A 165 2.06 14.67 3.50
CA SER A 165 0.74 15.32 3.42
C SER A 165 0.41 15.90 2.04
N ASP A 166 1.37 16.56 1.37
CA ASP A 166 1.13 17.16 0.05
C ASP A 166 0.92 16.07 -1.02
N LEU A 167 1.74 15.03 -1.01
CA LEU A 167 1.63 13.89 -1.93
C LEU A 167 0.34 13.09 -1.71
N TYR A 168 -0.06 12.91 -0.45
CA TYR A 168 -1.31 12.24 -0.12
C TYR A 168 -2.53 13.07 -0.52
N SER A 169 -2.46 14.40 -0.36
CA SER A 169 -3.54 15.31 -0.79
C SER A 169 -3.75 15.27 -2.31
N SER A 170 -2.66 15.27 -3.10
CA SER A 170 -2.75 15.08 -4.56
C SER A 170 -3.31 13.70 -4.91
N TYR A 171 -2.82 12.64 -4.25
CA TYR A 171 -3.32 11.27 -4.46
C TYR A 171 -4.83 11.12 -4.17
N LEU A 172 -5.32 11.72 -3.09
CA LEU A 172 -6.75 11.74 -2.74
C LEU A 172 -7.59 12.46 -3.80
N LEU A 173 -7.09 13.58 -4.30
CA LEU A 173 -7.77 14.38 -5.32
C LEU A 173 -7.84 13.64 -6.65
N ASP A 174 -6.72 13.07 -7.09
CA ASP A 174 -6.59 12.40 -8.38
C ASP A 174 -7.32 11.05 -8.44
N GLN A 175 -7.33 10.27 -7.34
CA GLN A 175 -7.96 8.95 -7.31
C GLN A 175 -9.44 8.97 -6.90
N PHE A 176 -9.83 9.84 -5.98
CA PHE A 176 -11.15 9.81 -5.34
C PHE A 176 -11.92 11.13 -5.44
N GLY A 177 -11.35 12.17 -6.05
CA GLY A 177 -11.93 13.52 -6.03
C GLY A 177 -12.05 14.09 -4.62
N ALA A 178 -11.19 13.63 -3.70
CA ALA A 178 -11.24 13.91 -2.27
C ALA A 178 -10.14 14.89 -1.84
N THR A 179 -10.39 15.63 -0.77
CA THR A 179 -9.41 16.50 -0.09
C THR A 179 -9.39 16.20 1.40
N ILE A 180 -8.29 16.48 2.08
CA ILE A 180 -8.19 16.43 3.54
C ILE A 180 -7.83 17.82 4.08
N ASP A 181 -8.55 18.27 5.09
CA ASP A 181 -8.16 19.37 5.95
C ASP A 181 -7.49 18.79 7.22
N TYR A 182 -6.19 19.00 7.34
CA TYR A 182 -5.39 18.52 8.47
C TYR A 182 -5.63 19.30 9.77
N ASP A 183 -6.11 20.55 9.68
CA ASP A 183 -6.31 21.40 10.85
C ASP A 183 -7.65 21.06 11.53
N THR A 184 -8.69 20.75 10.74
CA THR A 184 -9.98 20.23 11.27
C THR A 184 -10.03 18.71 11.42
N GLY A 185 -9.19 17.96 10.71
CA GLY A 185 -9.19 16.50 10.75
C GLY A 185 -10.36 15.90 9.96
N GLU A 186 -10.64 16.46 8.78
CA GLU A 186 -11.81 16.12 7.97
C GLU A 186 -11.43 15.81 6.51
N PHE A 187 -11.88 14.67 6.00
CA PHE A 187 -11.90 14.43 4.56
C PHE A 187 -13.18 14.97 3.94
N SER A 188 -13.09 15.54 2.76
CA SER A 188 -14.23 15.97 1.94
C SER A 188 -14.17 15.26 0.58
N ILE A 189 -15.17 14.43 0.27
CA ILE A 189 -15.20 13.51 -0.88
C ILE A 189 -16.34 13.90 -1.81
N LYS A 190 -16.05 14.10 -3.11
CA LYS A 190 -17.09 14.37 -4.11
C LYS A 190 -17.87 13.09 -4.43
N GLY A 191 -19.12 13.03 -3.99
CA GLY A 191 -20.05 11.96 -4.31
C GLY A 191 -20.82 12.20 -5.61
N THR A 192 -21.75 11.29 -5.91
CA THR A 192 -22.66 11.43 -7.06
C THR A 192 -23.83 12.38 -6.75
N HIS A 193 -24.61 12.76 -7.77
CA HIS A 193 -25.84 13.55 -7.62
C HIS A 193 -25.69 14.92 -6.92
N GLY A 194 -24.47 15.47 -6.87
CA GLY A 194 -24.19 16.73 -6.18
C GLY A 194 -24.01 16.62 -4.67
N PHE A 195 -23.82 15.40 -4.15
CA PHE A 195 -23.38 15.17 -2.77
C PHE A 195 -21.90 15.47 -2.62
N THR A 196 -21.52 16.04 -1.48
CA THR A 196 -20.15 15.97 -0.95
C THR A 196 -20.22 15.29 0.40
N TRP A 197 -19.50 14.20 0.59
CA TRP A 197 -19.41 13.47 1.85
C TRP A 197 -18.27 14.01 2.68
N HIS A 198 -18.43 14.00 4.00
CA HIS A 198 -17.40 14.44 4.94
C HIS A 198 -17.18 13.36 5.99
N LEU A 199 -15.93 12.91 6.12
CA LEU A 199 -15.46 12.00 7.18
C LEU A 199 -14.66 12.82 8.18
N GLY A 200 -15.25 13.09 9.34
CA GLY A 200 -14.63 13.85 10.42
C GLY A 200 -14.22 12.97 11.60
N GLY A 201 -13.87 13.60 12.71
CA GLY A 201 -13.56 12.91 13.98
C GLY A 201 -12.11 12.44 14.12
N LEU A 202 -11.20 12.74 13.17
CA LEU A 202 -9.79 12.34 13.27
C LEU A 202 -9.06 12.89 14.51
N HIS A 203 -9.49 14.07 14.98
CA HIS A 203 -8.93 14.73 16.16
C HIS A 203 -9.83 14.60 17.40
N ASP A 204 -10.94 13.86 17.30
CA ASP A 204 -11.90 13.68 18.37
C ASP A 204 -11.64 12.36 19.10
N PRO A 205 -11.23 12.36 20.38
CA PRO A 205 -10.90 11.14 21.11
C PRO A 205 -12.13 10.27 21.43
N ASP A 206 -13.34 10.81 21.33
CA ASP A 206 -14.58 10.05 21.60
C ASP A 206 -15.09 9.31 20.35
N VAL A 207 -14.59 9.65 19.15
CA VAL A 207 -14.89 8.96 17.88
C VAL A 207 -13.91 7.80 17.66
N ARG A 208 -14.42 6.56 17.58
CA ARG A 208 -13.62 5.33 17.44
C ARG A 208 -13.28 4.97 16.00
N SER A 209 -13.92 5.62 15.04
CA SER A 209 -13.66 5.48 13.61
C SER A 209 -13.72 6.84 12.90
N TYR A 210 -14.89 7.24 12.39
CA TYR A 210 -15.11 8.54 11.72
C TYR A 210 -16.55 8.97 11.95
N SER A 211 -16.79 10.27 12.13
CA SER A 211 -18.13 10.83 11.97
C SER A 211 -18.47 10.92 10.47
N LEU A 212 -19.70 10.58 10.09
CA LEU A 212 -20.14 10.64 8.69
C LEU A 212 -21.22 11.72 8.52
N SER A 213 -21.00 12.59 7.55
CA SER A 213 -21.98 13.61 7.17
C SER A 213 -21.93 13.85 5.65
N SER A 214 -22.96 14.47 5.11
CA SER A 214 -22.96 14.94 3.72
C SER A 214 -23.41 16.39 3.63
N SER A 215 -23.05 17.06 2.54
CA SER A 215 -23.63 18.33 2.15
C SER A 215 -24.19 18.29 0.73
N VAL A 216 -25.40 18.83 0.57
CA VAL A 216 -26.08 18.96 -0.71
C VAL A 216 -26.57 20.39 -0.81
N ARG A 217 -26.13 21.13 -1.85
CA ARG A 217 -26.41 22.56 -2.02
C ARG A 217 -26.03 23.42 -0.80
N GLY A 218 -24.96 23.04 -0.09
CA GLY A 218 -24.39 23.77 1.05
C GLY A 218 -24.98 23.45 2.42
N ALA A 219 -26.13 22.77 2.52
CA ALA A 219 -26.67 22.32 3.80
C ALA A 219 -25.96 21.01 4.23
N ARG A 220 -25.21 21.05 5.34
CA ARG A 220 -24.56 19.87 5.95
C ARG A 220 -25.56 19.09 6.82
N ARG A 221 -25.41 17.76 6.81
CA ARG A 221 -26.33 16.78 7.41
C ARG A 221 -25.50 15.67 8.03
N ILE A 222 -25.68 15.41 9.33
CA ILE A 222 -24.98 14.34 10.03
C ILE A 222 -25.77 13.05 9.81
N HIS A 223 -25.07 11.98 9.42
CA HIS A 223 -25.63 10.66 9.20
C HIS A 223 -25.35 9.72 10.37
N THR A 224 -24.16 9.82 10.96
CA THR A 224 -23.82 9.21 12.24
C THR A 224 -22.66 9.96 12.90
N GLU A 225 -22.62 9.98 14.22
CA GLU A 225 -21.52 10.60 14.99
C GLU A 225 -20.27 9.70 15.02
N ASP A 226 -20.43 8.37 14.96
CA ASP A 226 -19.32 7.43 14.82
C ASP A 226 -19.73 6.17 14.03
N THR A 227 -19.16 6.06 12.83
CA THR A 227 -19.29 4.91 11.91
C THR A 227 -18.92 3.56 12.52
N TRP A 228 -18.18 3.53 13.63
CA TRP A 228 -17.86 2.30 14.38
C TRP A 228 -19.09 1.48 14.78
N HIS A 229 -20.25 2.12 14.96
CA HIS A 229 -21.47 1.46 15.42
C HIS A 229 -22.37 0.91 14.30
N CYS A 230 -22.12 1.29 13.05
CA CYS A 230 -23.08 1.09 11.96
C CYS A 230 -22.46 0.68 10.60
N ILE A 231 -21.12 0.72 10.46
CA ILE A 231 -20.37 0.28 9.26
C ILE A 231 -19.29 -0.71 9.71
N SER A 232 -19.19 -1.86 9.05
CA SER A 232 -18.26 -2.94 9.36
C SER A 232 -16.81 -2.58 9.03
N ASP A 233 -16.57 -2.08 7.81
CA ASP A 233 -15.26 -1.62 7.33
C ASP A 233 -15.00 -0.13 7.65
N CYS A 234 -15.68 0.41 8.67
CA CYS A 234 -15.65 1.82 9.10
C CYS A 234 -14.25 2.44 9.18
N ARG A 235 -13.24 1.70 9.66
CA ARG A 235 -11.87 2.23 9.83
C ARG A 235 -11.05 2.29 8.53
N SER A 236 -11.53 1.64 7.46
CA SER A 236 -10.78 1.46 6.22
C SER A 236 -11.02 2.61 5.25
N LEU A 237 -10.11 3.59 5.19
CA LEU A 237 -10.15 4.62 4.13
C LEU A 237 -10.05 4.03 2.71
N LYS A 238 -9.43 2.85 2.56
CA LYS A 238 -9.39 2.09 1.31
C LYS A 238 -10.80 1.65 0.85
N TYR A 239 -11.72 1.43 1.80
CA TYR A 239 -13.12 1.14 1.56
C TYR A 239 -13.93 2.44 1.44
N LEU A 240 -13.89 3.30 2.48
CA LEU A 240 -14.75 4.48 2.58
C LEU A 240 -14.56 5.48 1.43
N LEU A 241 -13.32 5.78 1.01
CA LEU A 241 -13.07 6.78 -0.04
C LEU A 241 -13.71 6.41 -1.39
N PRO A 242 -13.47 5.22 -2.00
CA PRO A 242 -14.12 4.84 -3.24
C PRO A 242 -15.63 4.61 -3.10
N THR A 243 -16.11 4.10 -1.96
CA THR A 243 -17.55 3.90 -1.72
C THR A 243 -18.28 5.24 -1.66
N LEU A 244 -17.79 6.21 -0.87
CA LEU A 244 -18.42 7.53 -0.74
C LEU A 244 -18.32 8.37 -2.04
N ALA A 245 -17.25 8.20 -2.83
CA ALA A 245 -17.14 8.83 -4.15
C ALA A 245 -18.26 8.37 -5.13
N LYS A 246 -18.75 7.13 -4.97
CA LYS A 246 -19.92 6.64 -5.73
C LYS A 246 -21.26 6.97 -5.06
N ALA A 247 -21.31 7.06 -3.72
CA ALA A 247 -22.52 7.36 -2.97
C ALA A 247 -23.10 8.77 -3.30
N PRO A 248 -24.43 8.97 -3.27
CA PRO A 248 -25.46 8.03 -2.83
C PRO A 248 -25.96 7.05 -3.91
N ARG A 249 -25.45 7.10 -5.15
CA ARG A 249 -25.94 6.24 -6.26
C ARG A 249 -25.94 4.75 -5.91
N ILE A 250 -24.89 4.28 -5.23
CA ILE A 250 -24.71 2.88 -4.81
C ILE A 250 -25.91 2.33 -4.03
N PHE A 251 -26.60 3.16 -3.23
CA PHE A 251 -27.77 2.76 -2.46
C PHE A 251 -28.91 2.26 -3.36
N LEU A 252 -28.97 2.67 -4.63
CA LEU A 252 -29.97 2.22 -5.61
C LEU A 252 -29.52 1.03 -6.48
N GLU A 253 -28.22 0.77 -6.50
CA GLU A 253 -27.55 -0.17 -7.42
C GLU A 253 -27.14 -1.47 -6.72
N GLY A 254 -27.01 -1.49 -5.39
CA GLY A 254 -26.57 -2.67 -4.64
C GLY A 254 -25.10 -3.03 -4.88
N GLU A 255 -24.26 -2.03 -5.19
CA GLU A 255 -22.82 -2.20 -5.46
C GLU A 255 -21.95 -2.25 -4.19
N ASP A 256 -22.54 -2.28 -3.00
CA ASP A 256 -21.84 -2.16 -1.71
C ASP A 256 -22.58 -2.94 -0.60
N ASP A 257 -21.88 -3.88 0.03
CA ASP A 257 -22.43 -4.84 1.01
C ASP A 257 -22.44 -4.32 2.48
N ASP A 258 -22.03 -3.08 2.74
CA ASP A 258 -21.82 -2.56 4.12
C ASP A 258 -22.52 -1.20 4.33
N LEU A 259 -21.93 -0.07 3.89
CA LEU A 259 -22.60 1.25 3.86
C LEU A 259 -23.94 1.19 3.10
N GLY A 260 -24.01 0.38 2.05
CA GLY A 260 -25.22 0.10 1.26
C GLY A 260 -26.35 -0.57 2.05
N HIS A 261 -26.03 -1.17 3.19
CA HIS A 261 -26.95 -1.89 4.08
C HIS A 261 -27.03 -1.29 5.49
N THR A 262 -26.39 -0.15 5.77
CA THR A 262 -26.54 0.52 7.07
C THR A 262 -27.90 1.22 7.17
N LYS A 263 -28.86 0.62 7.92
CA LYS A 263 -30.22 1.18 8.09
C LYS A 263 -30.23 2.67 8.49
N GLU A 264 -29.47 3.05 9.52
CA GLU A 264 -29.37 4.43 10.04
C GLU A 264 -28.99 5.43 8.93
N ILE A 265 -27.99 5.07 8.12
CA ILE A 265 -27.48 5.90 7.02
C ILE A 265 -28.48 5.93 5.86
N LEU A 266 -29.09 4.79 5.51
CA LEU A 266 -30.13 4.72 4.47
C LEU A 266 -31.34 5.59 4.82
N GLU A 267 -31.84 5.52 6.05
CA GLU A 267 -32.94 6.36 6.54
C GLU A 267 -32.55 7.85 6.51
N SER A 268 -31.39 8.20 7.08
CA SER A 268 -30.87 9.58 7.12
C SER A 268 -30.62 10.17 5.72
N VAL A 269 -30.19 9.38 4.74
CA VAL A 269 -30.05 9.81 3.34
C VAL A 269 -31.43 9.92 2.67
N ALA A 270 -32.35 8.99 2.91
CA ALA A 270 -33.70 9.00 2.34
C ALA A 270 -34.53 10.22 2.80
N GLU A 271 -34.30 10.74 4.01
CA GLU A 271 -34.87 12.00 4.49
C GLU A 271 -34.60 13.19 3.55
N HIS A 272 -33.56 13.12 2.72
CA HIS A 272 -33.10 14.26 1.91
C HIS A 272 -32.84 13.92 0.44
N TRP A 273 -32.84 12.63 0.06
CA TRP A 273 -32.70 12.16 -1.31
C TRP A 273 -33.92 11.33 -1.74
N ALA A 274 -34.84 11.98 -2.46
CA ALA A 274 -36.09 11.38 -2.91
C ALA A 274 -35.95 10.04 -3.67
N PRO A 275 -34.95 9.82 -4.55
CA PRO A 275 -34.78 8.54 -5.24
C PRO A 275 -34.62 7.34 -4.30
N LEU A 276 -33.83 7.47 -3.22
CA LEU A 276 -33.68 6.41 -2.22
C LEU A 276 -34.96 6.21 -1.42
N ARG A 277 -35.61 7.30 -0.99
CA ARG A 277 -36.89 7.21 -0.29
C ARG A 277 -37.94 6.46 -1.10
N SER A 278 -38.14 6.81 -2.37
CA SER A 278 -39.11 6.13 -3.23
C SER A 278 -38.73 4.67 -3.50
N ALA A 279 -37.45 4.32 -3.48
CA ALA A 279 -37.00 2.93 -3.61
C ALA A 279 -37.26 2.11 -2.32
N ILE A 280 -37.13 2.71 -1.14
CA ILE A 280 -37.52 2.10 0.15
C ILE A 280 -39.06 1.98 0.24
N GLU A 281 -39.80 3.06 -0.01
CA GLU A 281 -41.27 3.11 0.05
C GLU A 281 -41.95 2.13 -0.94
N SER A 282 -41.28 1.77 -2.04
CA SER A 282 -41.77 0.80 -3.02
C SER A 282 -41.30 -0.65 -2.76
N GLY A 283 -40.52 -0.90 -1.71
CA GLY A 283 -39.95 -2.23 -1.42
C GLY A 283 -38.92 -2.68 -2.47
N LYS A 284 -38.29 -1.76 -3.20
CA LYS A 284 -37.14 -2.07 -4.08
C LYS A 284 -35.85 -2.22 -3.27
N ILE A 285 -35.78 -1.55 -2.13
CA ILE A 285 -34.69 -1.65 -1.15
C ILE A 285 -35.32 -2.00 0.19
N ASP A 286 -35.01 -3.19 0.70
CA ASP A 286 -35.39 -3.59 2.05
C ASP A 286 -34.42 -2.97 3.06
N LEU A 287 -34.95 -2.25 4.05
CA LEU A 287 -34.16 -1.83 5.20
C LEU A 287 -33.85 -3.08 6.05
N PRO A 288 -32.57 -3.35 6.37
CA PRO A 288 -32.23 -4.56 7.11
C PRO A 288 -32.90 -4.60 8.48
N TRP A 289 -33.41 -5.78 8.82
CA TRP A 289 -34.13 -6.00 10.05
C TRP A 289 -33.15 -6.05 11.23
N ILE A 290 -33.13 -4.98 12.02
CA ILE A 290 -32.56 -5.02 13.37
C ILE A 290 -33.52 -5.89 14.19
N GLY A 291 -33.13 -7.14 14.40
CA GLY A 291 -33.67 -7.90 15.52
C GLY A 291 -33.32 -7.16 16.79
N SER A 292 -34.31 -6.95 17.65
CA SER A 292 -34.10 -6.34 18.97
C SER A 292 -33.00 -7.09 19.70
N SER A 293 -31.84 -6.46 19.87
CA SER A 293 -30.81 -6.90 20.81
C SER A 293 -31.21 -6.53 22.24
N ASP A 294 -32.42 -6.94 22.61
CA ASP A 294 -32.79 -7.24 23.98
C ASP A 294 -32.45 -8.73 24.16
N ASP A 295 -31.20 -9.02 24.55
CA ASP A 295 -30.80 -10.15 25.41
C ASP A 295 -29.25 -10.24 25.50
N GLU A 296 -28.76 -10.22 26.75
CA GLU A 296 -27.38 -10.43 27.29
C GLU A 296 -26.25 -9.42 26.97
#